data_AF-A0A7X3I3S4-F1
#
_entry.id   AF-A0A7X3I3S4-F1
#
_cell.length_a   1.000
_cell.length_b   1.000
_cell.length_c   1.000
_cell.angle_alpha   90.00
_cell.angle_beta   90.00
_cell.angle_gamma   90.00
#
_symmetry.space_group_name_H-M   'P 1'
#
loop_
_entity.id
_entity.type
_entity.pdbx_description
1 polymer ?
#
loop_
_entity_poly.entity_id
_entity_poly.type
_entity_poly.pdbx_seq_one_letter_code
_entity_poly.pdbx_strand_id
1 'polypeptide(L)' 'MTPRSRLRLRAILKRQIIGIHHWVSPKHLLRYAAEMTWRFNHRDLSHTDRMDTIFGGMEGRLRYKALIA' A
#
# COMPACT_ATOMS: atom_id res chain seq x y z
N MET A 1 10.89 -13.95 3.78
CA MET A 1 10.77 -12.74 4.62
C MET A 1 11.41 -13.00 5.98
N THR A 2 12.60 -12.46 6.23
CA THR A 2 13.41 -12.78 7.42
C THR A 2 12.79 -12.22 8.72
N PRO A 3 13.06 -12.80 9.90
CA PRO A 3 12.46 -12.36 11.17
C PRO A 3 12.71 -10.87 11.47
N ARG A 4 13.89 -10.36 11.07
CA ARG A 4 14.31 -8.96 11.25
C ARG A 4 13.49 -7.96 10.45
N SER A 5 12.94 -8.34 9.29
CA SER A 5 12.15 -7.44 8.45
C SER A 5 10.74 -7.17 9.00
N ARG A 6 10.18 -8.11 9.78
CA ARG A 6 8.82 -7.99 10.35
C ARG A 6 8.70 -6.90 11.41
N LEU A 7 9.74 -6.71 12.23
CA LEU A 7 9.77 -5.69 13.28
C LEU A 7 9.85 -4.27 12.69
N ARG A 8 10.58 -4.11 11.58
CA ARG A 8 10.66 -2.82 10.87
C ARG A 8 9.32 -2.40 10.27
N LEU A 9 8.58 -3.32 9.65
CA LEU A 9 7.29 -3.02 9.05
C LEU A 9 6.27 -2.48 10.07
N ARG A 10 6.21 -3.06 11.27
CA ARG A 10 5.32 -2.61 12.35
C ARG A 10 5.61 -1.18 12.81
N ALA A 11 6.88 -0.81 12.92
CA ALA A 11 7.27 0.54 13.33
C ALA A 11 6.86 1.59 12.29
N ILE A 12 7.06 1.28 11.00
CA ILE A 12 6.70 2.19 9.90
C ILE A 12 5.18 2.34 9.79
N LEU A 13 4.42 1.25 9.95
CA LEU A 13 2.95 1.29 9.93
C LEU A 13 2.37 2.22 11.01
N LYS A 14 2.90 2.16 12.24
CA LYS A 14 2.47 3.07 13.32
C LYS A 14 2.73 4.54 12.96
N ARG A 15 3.89 4.85 12.37
CA ARG A 15 4.21 6.19 11.87
C ARG A 15 3.26 6.65 10.76
N GLN A 16 2.92 5.78 9.81
CA GLN A 16 1.98 6.10 8.74
C GLN A 16 0.58 6.41 9.31
N ILE A 17 0.12 5.62 10.27
CA ILE A 17 -1.20 5.81 10.90
C ILE A 17 -1.28 7.16 11.60
N ILE A 18 -0.26 7.52 12.39
CA ILE A 18 -0.24 8.78 13.14
C ILE A 18 -0.04 9.98 12.19
N GLY A 19 0.83 9.86 11.18
CA GLY A 19 1.21 10.99 10.33
C GLY A 19 0.24 11.28 9.18
N ILE A 20 -0.25 10.24 8.49
CA ILE A 20 -1.06 10.40 7.28
C ILE A 20 -2.54 10.25 7.61
N HIS A 21 -2.91 9.13 8.22
CA HIS A 21 -4.33 8.77 8.36
C HIS A 21 -4.98 9.40 9.59
N HIS A 22 -4.22 9.69 10.65
CA HIS A 22 -4.63 10.16 11.99
C HIS A 22 -5.62 9.25 12.74
N TRP A 23 -6.56 8.63 12.02
CA TRP A 23 -7.52 7.66 12.49
C TRP A 23 -7.73 6.55 11.44
N VAL A 24 -7.98 5.32 11.90
CA VAL A 24 -8.14 4.16 11.02
C VAL A 24 -9.23 3.25 11.54
N SER A 25 -10.20 2.90 10.69
CA SER A 25 -11.19 1.88 11.01
C SER A 25 -10.58 0.47 10.94
N PRO A 26 -10.98 -0.46 11.82
CA PRO A 26 -10.59 -1.88 11.73
C PRO A 26 -10.88 -2.50 10.36
N LYS A 27 -11.96 -2.07 9.69
CA LYS A 27 -12.35 -2.55 8.35
C LYS A 27 -11.27 -2.33 7.29
N HIS A 28 -10.46 -1.29 7.43
CA HIS A 28 -9.45 -0.90 6.43
C HIS A 28 -8.03 -1.26 6.85
N LEU A 29 -7.82 -1.75 8.08
CA LEU A 29 -6.50 -2.03 8.62
C LEU A 29 -5.66 -2.96 7.72
N LEU A 30 -6.30 -3.99 7.17
CA LEU A 30 -5.67 -4.92 6.23
C LEU A 30 -5.17 -4.23 4.94
N ARG A 31 -5.94 -3.27 4.42
CA ARG A 31 -5.55 -2.52 3.20
C ARG A 31 -4.32 -1.65 3.46
N TYR A 32 -4.26 -0.99 4.61
CA TYR A 32 -3.07 -0.20 4.99
C TYR A 32 -1.85 -1.07 5.27
N ALA A 33 -2.03 -2.24 5.89
CA ALA A 33 -0.94 -3.19 6.08
C ALA A 33 -0.40 -3.72 4.74
N ALA A 34 -1.29 -4.01 3.78
CA ALA A 34 -0.92 -4.44 2.44
C ALA A 34 -0.16 -3.35 1.67
N GLU A 35 -0.67 -2.11 1.66
CA GLU A 35 0.01 -0.94 1.06
C GLU A 35 1.42 -0.76 1.65
N MET A 36 1.54 -0.78 2.98
CA MET A 36 2.83 -0.62 3.65
C MET A 36 3.81 -1.74 3.30
N THR A 37 3.32 -2.98 3.24
CA THR A 37 4.13 -4.14 2.84
C THR A 37 4.62 -3.99 1.40
N TRP A 38 3.73 -3.57 0.50
CA TRP A 38 4.08 -3.31 -0.89
C TRP A 38 5.16 -2.23 -1.00
N ARG A 39 5.00 -1.09 -0.32
CA ARG A 39 6.01 -0.01 -0.30
C ARG A 39 7.35 -0.47 0.25
N PHE A 40 7.35 -1.24 1.34
CA PHE A 40 8.58 -1.74 1.95
C PHE A 40 9.33 -2.72 1.04
N ASN A 41 8.60 -3.56 0.30
CA ASN A 41 9.18 -4.52 -0.63
C ASN A 41 9.72 -3.87 -1.90
N HIS A 42 9.08 -2.80 -2.39
CA HIS A 42 9.47 -2.09 -3.63
C HIS A 42 10.29 -0.81 -3.36
N ARG A 43 10.87 -0.68 -2.16
CA ARG A 43 11.62 0.52 -1.76
C ARG A 43 12.88 0.75 -2.60
N ASP A 44 13.46 -0.33 -3.12
CA ASP A 44 14.71 -0.34 -3.87
C ASP A 44 14.47 -0.14 -5.39
N LEU A 45 13.20 -0.09 -5.84
CA LEU A 45 12.85 0.21 -7.24
C LEU A 45 13.04 1.70 -7.56
N SER A 46 13.38 1.97 -8.84
CA SER A 46 13.34 3.32 -9.38
C SER A 46 11.90 3.85 -9.41
N HIS A 47 11.74 5.17 -9.53
CA HIS A 47 10.42 5.78 -9.58
C HIS A 47 9.61 5.27 -10.77
N THR A 48 10.24 5.14 -11.94
CA THR A 48 9.63 4.64 -13.17
C THR A 48 9.16 3.20 -12.99
N ASP A 49 10.04 2.31 -12.54
CA ASP A 49 9.70 0.89 -12.37
C ASP A 49 8.57 0.67 -11.36
N ARG A 50 8.53 1.51 -10.32
CA ARG A 50 7.46 1.47 -9.33
C ARG A 50 6.12 1.86 -9.94
N MET A 51 6.08 2.87 -10.81
CA MET A 51 4.87 3.28 -11.51
C MET A 51 4.42 2.21 -12.50
N ASP A 52 5.35 1.65 -13.27
CA ASP A 52 5.07 0.58 -14.22
C ASP A 52 4.50 -0.66 -13.53
N THR A 53 5.00 -1.00 -12.34
CA THR A 53 4.46 -2.10 -11.51
C THR A 53 3.02 -1.83 -11.06
N ILE A 54 2.70 -0.58 -10.70
CA ILE A 54 1.33 -0.20 -10.31
C ILE A 54 0.41 -0.31 -11.53
N PHE A 55 0.78 0.29 -12.65
CA PHE A 55 -0.04 0.29 -13.86
C PHE A 55 -0.20 -1.10 -14.47
N GLY A 56 0.83 -1.93 -14.42
CA GLY A 56 0.76 -3.32 -14.88
C GLY A 56 -0.20 -4.19 -14.07
N GLY A 57 -0.46 -3.84 -12.80
CA GLY A 57 -1.44 -4.52 -11.95
C GLY A 57 -2.88 -3.98 -12.07
N MET A 58 -3.09 -2.90 -12.82
CA MET A 58 -4.42 -2.30 -13.01
C MET A 58 -5.11 -2.96 -14.21
N GLU A 59 -6.11 -3.80 -13.94
CA GLU A 59 -6.86 -4.48 -14.99
C GLU A 59 -8.07 -3.66 -15.44
N GLY A 60 -8.09 -3.31 -16.72
CA GLY A 60 -9.25 -2.74 -17.39
C GLY A 60 -9.49 -1.23 -17.16
N ARG A 61 -10.53 -0.72 -17.83
CA ARG A 61 -10.94 0.68 -17.78
C ARG A 61 -12.14 0.84 -16.85
N LEU A 62 -12.00 1.65 -15.80
CA LEU A 62 -13.12 2.04 -14.96
C LEU A 62 -14.04 2.99 -15.74
N ARG A 63 -15.23 2.49 -16.13
CA ARG A 63 -16.23 3.30 -16.84
C ARG A 63 -17.11 4.01 -15.81
N TYR A 64 -17.47 5.26 -16.10
CA TYR A 64 -18.35 6.05 -15.23
C TYR A 64 -19.66 5.31 -14.88
N LYS A 65 -20.25 4.59 -15.85
CA LYS A 65 -21.44 3.76 -15.62
C LYS A 65 -21.30 2.71 -14.52
N ALA A 66 -20.07 2.22 -14.25
CA ALA A 66 -19.81 1.24 -13.19
C ALA A 66 -19.68 1.87 -11.79
N LEU A 67 -19.54 3.20 -11.69
CA LEU A 67 -19.37 3.94 -10.43
C LEU A 67 -20.69 4.41 -9.83
N ILE A 68 -21.74 4.47 -10.63
CA ILE A 68 -23.07 5.00 -10.25
C ILE A 68 -24.13 3.90 -10.06
N ALA A 69 -23.70 2.63 -10.09
CA ALA A 69 -24.56 1.46 -9.91
C ALA A 69 -24.72 1.07 -8.44
#